data_AF-A0A0A8HVX7-F1
#
_entry.id   AF-A0A0A8HVX7-F1
#
_cell.length_a   1.000
_cell.length_b   1.000
_cell.length_c   1.000
_cell.angle_alpha   90.00
_cell.angle_beta   90.00
_cell.angle_gamma   90.00
#
_symmetry.space_group_name_H-M   'P 1'
#
loop_
_entity.id
_entity.type
_entity.pdbx_description
1 polymer ?
#
loop_
_entity_poly.entity_id
_entity_poly.type
_entity_poly.pdbx_seq_one_letter_code
_entity_poly.pdbx_strand_id
1 'polypeptide(L)'
;MKYYATIYIHPMDWNIPHVFLGLTKGKSPDELDKIDEQLRQEYLKNKEWNKIDQKWYKQIYPSIVDNDFKDEGFFGFAPVESAPSHWGKVYENNQYIPKWDNNFQQYICTDERPSSTFWQQNRCVLEISQEQYEVLLNEIKKEAEKTKNRNPNLQKDDSKMISLEILRKNLYYNSTPIGINGYKIFPHIHNCVTWVIQRLSDIGIEVINTDEWIPDFPILDNLKENLNTIKFLHSIFLKFQNIDDNLQSVKGARAFITWTRSMLDNNYICYVNQENLEKKIQTFCKKNIENQRYYESIKKFYDKASQLKSIYNKLNLCLESITKKFNTSIKGDFKLIYFDRKDRQIKLLKADNDYEAIVIQDLDLSQKYNNFSASKFYPFVFIPKDEMISRMLYHKYDYGNISQEYQKDKNEFYFNVLAGEKSDKYWSSSYHKMTKNLRKIHAS
;
A
#
# COMPACT_ATOMS: atom_id res chain seq x y z
N MET A 1 19.53 -5.42 -9.36
CA MET A 1 18.77 -4.59 -10.34
C MET A 1 17.56 -4.01 -9.63
N LYS A 2 17.13 -2.79 -9.95
CA LYS A 2 15.92 -2.18 -9.37
C LYS A 2 14.70 -2.49 -10.23
N TYR A 3 13.53 -2.56 -9.60
CA TYR A 3 12.26 -2.88 -10.27
C TYR A 3 11.21 -1.84 -9.88
N TYR A 4 10.36 -1.46 -10.83
CA TYR A 4 9.38 -0.40 -10.62
C TYR A 4 8.00 -0.82 -11.13
N ALA A 5 6.99 -0.59 -10.28
CA ALA A 5 5.59 -0.54 -10.70
C ALA A 5 5.13 0.91 -10.65
N THR A 6 4.51 1.38 -11.73
CA THR A 6 4.07 2.77 -11.85
C THR A 6 2.58 2.82 -12.15
N ILE A 7 1.84 3.53 -11.31
CA ILE A 7 0.43 3.88 -11.58
C ILE A 7 0.44 5.05 -12.56
N TYR A 8 -0.25 4.94 -13.69
CA TYR A 8 -0.51 6.04 -14.61
C TYR A 8 -1.98 6.41 -14.59
N ILE A 9 -2.26 7.71 -14.57
CA ILE A 9 -3.61 8.27 -14.62
C ILE A 9 -3.73 9.08 -15.90
N HIS A 10 -4.63 8.64 -16.79
CA HIS A 10 -5.10 9.45 -17.90
C HIS A 10 -6.26 10.31 -17.39
N PRO A 11 -6.05 11.63 -17.20
CA PRO A 11 -7.14 12.52 -16.80
C PRO A 11 -8.20 12.56 -17.91
N MET A 12 -9.46 12.31 -17.55
CA MET A 12 -10.59 12.41 -18.45
C MET A 12 -11.50 13.53 -17.97
N ASP A 13 -11.88 14.43 -18.88
CA ASP A 13 -12.80 15.50 -18.59
C ASP A 13 -14.17 14.93 -18.17
N TRP A 14 -14.66 15.32 -16.97
CA TRP A 14 -15.99 14.98 -16.44
C TRP A 14 -16.31 13.49 -16.30
N ASN A 15 -15.29 12.61 -16.28
CA ASN A 15 -15.43 11.16 -16.22
C ASN A 15 -14.45 10.51 -15.23
N ILE A 16 -14.71 9.24 -14.89
CA ILE A 16 -13.79 8.40 -14.11
C ILE A 16 -12.42 8.39 -14.82
N PRO A 17 -11.31 8.77 -14.16
CA PRO A 17 -10.01 8.74 -14.81
C PRO A 17 -9.66 7.31 -15.20
N HIS A 18 -9.04 7.14 -16.37
CA HIS A 18 -8.53 5.84 -16.77
C HIS A 18 -7.17 5.58 -16.09
N VAL A 19 -7.01 4.41 -15.48
CA VAL A 19 -5.81 4.05 -14.71
C VAL A 19 -5.23 2.74 -15.22
N PHE A 20 -3.91 2.70 -15.35
CA PHE A 20 -3.17 1.52 -15.80
C PHE A 20 -1.80 1.43 -15.10
N LEU A 21 -1.15 0.27 -15.24
CA LEU A 21 0.17 -0.02 -14.68
C LEU A 21 1.22 0.07 -15.78
N GLY A 22 2.38 0.66 -15.48
CA GLY A 22 3.61 0.47 -16.24
C GLY A 22 4.67 -0.21 -15.39
N LEU A 23 5.37 -1.18 -15.97
CA LEU A 23 6.43 -1.94 -15.33
C LEU A 23 7.76 -1.66 -16.02
N THR A 24 8.77 -1.24 -15.26
CA THR A 24 10.14 -1.00 -15.75
C THR A 24 11.19 -1.64 -14.84
N LYS A 25 12.36 -1.96 -15.42
CA LYS A 25 13.51 -2.58 -14.74
C LYS A 25 14.75 -1.72 -14.93
N GLY A 26 15.61 -1.69 -13.92
CA GLY A 26 16.88 -0.96 -13.93
C GLY A 26 16.75 0.56 -13.79
N LYS A 27 15.79 1.19 -14.46
CA LYS A 27 15.54 2.64 -14.43
C LYS A 27 14.09 2.94 -14.11
N SER A 28 13.87 3.94 -13.27
CA SER A 28 12.56 4.51 -13.01
C SER A 28 12.09 5.37 -14.20
N PRO A 29 10.78 5.58 -14.36
CA PRO A 29 10.24 6.57 -15.31
C PRO A 29 10.85 7.96 -15.17
N ASP A 30 11.17 8.40 -13.95
CA ASP A 30 11.82 9.70 -13.72
C ASP A 30 13.26 9.75 -14.27
N GLU A 31 13.99 8.64 -14.24
CA GLU A 31 15.31 8.53 -14.85
C GLU A 31 15.24 8.42 -16.37
N LEU A 32 14.25 7.70 -16.89
CA LEU A 32 14.01 7.58 -18.33
C LEU A 32 13.64 8.93 -18.95
N ASP A 33 12.80 9.73 -18.28
CA ASP A 33 12.47 11.09 -18.74
C ASP A 33 13.72 12.01 -18.83
N LYS A 34 14.65 11.89 -17.87
CA LYS A 34 15.92 12.63 -17.91
C LYS A 34 16.82 12.20 -19.06
N ILE A 35 16.84 10.90 -19.37
CA ILE A 35 17.60 10.37 -20.51
C ILE A 35 17.01 10.90 -21.82
N ASP A 36 15.68 10.89 -21.96
CA ASP A 36 15.00 11.46 -23.13
C ASP A 36 15.32 12.96 -23.29
N GLU A 37 15.38 13.71 -22.19
CA GLU A 37 15.75 15.13 -22.23
C GLU A 37 17.19 15.34 -22.71
N GLN A 38 18.14 14.54 -22.21
CA GLN A 38 19.54 14.59 -22.64
C GLN A 38 19.69 14.25 -24.12
N LEU A 39 19.08 13.14 -24.57
CA LEU A 39 19.10 12.72 -25.97
C LEU A 39 18.48 13.77 -26.89
N ARG A 40 17.39 14.41 -26.47
CA ARG A 40 16.76 15.50 -27.23
C ARG A 40 17.73 16.67 -27.45
N GLN A 41 18.52 17.05 -26.44
CA GLN A 41 19.52 18.12 -26.60
C GLN A 41 20.63 17.73 -27.58
N GLU A 42 21.08 16.47 -27.54
CA GLU A 42 22.05 15.94 -28.49
C GLU A 42 21.51 15.93 -29.92
N TYR A 43 20.27 15.47 -30.12
CA TYR A 43 19.60 15.49 -31.42
C TYR A 43 19.41 16.90 -31.97
N LEU A 44 19.06 17.88 -31.12
CA LEU A 44 18.98 19.28 -31.52
C LEU A 44 20.34 19.83 -31.96
N LYS A 45 21.41 19.51 -31.22
CA LYS A 45 22.79 19.91 -31.58
C LYS A 45 23.23 19.28 -32.90
N ASN A 46 22.84 18.04 -33.14
CA ASN A 46 23.18 17.27 -34.34
C ASN A 46 22.19 17.48 -35.51
N LYS A 47 21.16 18.33 -35.35
CA LYS A 47 20.09 18.58 -36.34
C LYS A 47 19.31 17.32 -36.76
N GLU A 48 19.18 16.35 -35.86
CA GLU A 48 18.41 15.11 -36.06
C GLU A 48 16.92 15.33 -35.74
N TRP A 49 16.25 16.17 -36.55
CA TRP A 49 14.88 16.62 -36.28
C TRP A 49 13.85 15.50 -36.13
N ASN A 50 14.03 14.37 -36.79
CA ASN A 50 13.13 13.22 -36.72
C ASN A 50 13.18 12.47 -35.38
N LYS A 51 14.18 12.73 -34.52
CA LYS A 51 14.35 12.04 -33.23
C LYS A 51 13.98 12.89 -32.02
N ILE A 52 13.75 14.19 -32.18
CA ILE A 52 13.54 15.13 -31.07
C ILE A 52 12.28 14.86 -30.24
N ASP A 53 11.30 14.18 -30.84
CA ASP A 53 10.02 13.82 -30.23
C ASP A 53 9.97 12.35 -29.78
N GLN A 54 11.09 11.63 -29.88
CA GLN A 54 11.18 10.28 -29.33
C GLN A 54 11.02 10.34 -27.82
N LYS A 55 10.19 9.41 -27.30
CA LYS A 55 9.94 9.24 -25.89
C LYS A 55 10.03 7.77 -25.54
N TRP A 56 10.65 7.45 -24.41
CA TRP A 56 10.86 6.05 -23.98
C TRP A 56 9.55 5.26 -23.89
N TYR A 57 8.46 5.92 -23.46
CA TYR A 57 7.17 5.26 -23.29
C TYR A 57 6.48 4.91 -24.62
N LYS A 58 6.92 5.47 -25.76
CA LYS A 58 6.35 5.17 -27.09
C LYS A 58 6.81 3.83 -27.67
N GLN A 59 7.68 3.09 -27.00
CA GLN A 59 8.07 1.78 -27.50
C GLN A 59 6.88 0.82 -27.45
N ILE A 60 6.70 0.03 -28.51
CA ILE A 60 5.74 -1.08 -28.53
C ILE A 60 6.46 -2.32 -27.99
N TYR A 61 5.87 -2.93 -26.98
CA TYR A 61 6.36 -4.16 -26.37
C TYR A 61 5.73 -5.37 -27.08
N PRO A 62 6.48 -6.48 -27.29
CA PRO A 62 5.90 -7.78 -27.63
C PRO A 62 4.84 -8.19 -26.59
N SER A 63 3.98 -9.15 -26.93
CA SER A 63 2.95 -9.56 -25.97
C SER A 63 3.61 -10.22 -24.75
N ILE A 64 3.08 -9.99 -23.56
CA ILE A 64 3.48 -10.59 -22.29
C ILE A 64 3.42 -12.13 -22.32
N VAL A 65 2.63 -12.70 -23.24
CA VAL A 65 2.56 -14.15 -23.44
C VAL A 65 3.59 -14.68 -24.43
N ASP A 66 4.22 -13.81 -25.22
CA ASP A 66 5.25 -14.18 -26.19
C ASP A 66 6.59 -14.47 -25.49
N ASN A 67 7.44 -15.26 -26.19
CA ASN A 67 8.75 -15.67 -25.67
C ASN A 67 9.82 -14.57 -25.75
N ASP A 68 9.62 -13.54 -26.58
CA ASP A 68 10.53 -12.40 -26.77
C ASP A 68 10.15 -11.17 -25.91
N PHE A 69 9.15 -11.33 -25.04
CA PHE A 69 8.76 -10.33 -24.06
C PHE A 69 9.93 -10.00 -23.11
N LYS A 70 10.16 -8.70 -22.87
CA LYS A 70 11.34 -8.20 -22.16
C LYS A 70 11.13 -7.97 -20.66
N ASP A 71 10.05 -8.50 -20.11
CA ASP A 71 9.54 -8.22 -18.76
C ASP A 71 9.40 -6.73 -18.46
N GLU A 72 8.89 -5.94 -19.40
CA GLU A 72 8.56 -4.53 -19.22
C GLU A 72 7.34 -4.22 -20.08
N GLY A 73 6.54 -3.22 -19.72
CA GLY A 73 5.37 -2.85 -20.53
C GLY A 73 4.31 -2.07 -19.79
N PHE A 74 3.22 -1.76 -20.49
CA PHE A 74 2.07 -1.06 -19.94
C PHE A 74 0.80 -1.92 -20.06
N PHE A 75 0.09 -2.06 -18.94
CA PHE A 75 -1.03 -2.98 -18.81
C PHE A 75 -2.20 -2.28 -18.14
N GLY A 76 -3.41 -2.45 -18.67
CA GLY A 76 -4.59 -2.05 -17.92
C GLY A 76 -5.84 -2.81 -18.33
N PHE A 77 -6.94 -2.49 -17.66
CA PHE A 77 -8.16 -3.26 -17.75
C PHE A 77 -9.32 -2.38 -18.17
N ALA A 78 -10.03 -2.76 -19.22
CA ALA A 78 -11.18 -2.00 -19.73
C ALA A 78 -12.21 -2.97 -20.33
N PRO A 79 -13.45 -2.55 -20.60
CA PRO A 79 -14.41 -3.40 -21.29
C PRO A 79 -13.97 -3.61 -22.76
N VAL A 80 -14.43 -4.68 -23.39
CA VAL A 80 -14.16 -4.93 -24.82
C VAL A 80 -14.97 -4.03 -25.75
N GLU A 81 -16.06 -3.48 -25.25
CA GLU A 81 -16.92 -2.48 -25.88
C GLU A 81 -17.08 -1.32 -24.88
N SER A 82 -17.35 -0.09 -25.34
CA SER A 82 -17.60 1.09 -24.48
C SER A 82 -18.94 1.01 -23.72
N ALA A 83 -19.15 -0.09 -23.01
CA ALA A 83 -20.33 -0.39 -22.22
C ALA A 83 -19.96 -0.44 -20.72
N PRO A 84 -20.74 0.21 -19.83
CA PRO A 84 -20.45 0.23 -18.40
C PRO A 84 -20.43 -1.14 -17.72
N SER A 85 -21.07 -2.16 -18.30
CA SER A 85 -21.12 -3.51 -17.78
C SER A 85 -20.90 -4.47 -18.92
N HIS A 86 -19.74 -5.11 -18.99
CA HIS A 86 -19.40 -5.97 -20.12
C HIS A 86 -18.27 -6.93 -19.75
N TRP A 87 -17.93 -7.86 -20.63
CA TRP A 87 -16.67 -8.58 -20.54
C TRP A 87 -15.50 -7.60 -20.54
N GLY A 88 -14.66 -7.68 -19.50
CA GLY A 88 -13.41 -6.92 -19.43
C GLY A 88 -12.29 -7.59 -20.20
N LYS A 89 -11.25 -6.84 -20.52
CA LYS A 89 -10.04 -7.31 -21.17
C LYS A 89 -8.83 -6.64 -20.53
N VAL A 90 -7.77 -7.42 -20.35
CA VAL A 90 -6.45 -6.88 -20.03
C VAL A 90 -5.81 -6.47 -21.34
N TYR A 91 -5.57 -5.18 -21.49
CA TYR A 91 -4.91 -4.57 -22.63
C TYR A 91 -3.43 -4.38 -22.32
N GLU A 92 -2.62 -4.81 -23.26
CA GLU A 92 -1.19 -4.58 -23.32
C GLU A 92 -0.91 -3.32 -24.13
N ASN A 93 0.31 -2.78 -24.04
CA ASN A 93 0.67 -1.50 -24.66
C ASN A 93 -0.35 -0.39 -24.34
N ASN A 94 -0.85 -0.35 -23.09
CA ASN A 94 -1.94 0.55 -22.68
C ASN A 94 -1.51 2.03 -22.50
N GLN A 95 -0.26 2.37 -22.86
CA GLN A 95 0.13 3.75 -23.17
C GLN A 95 -0.55 4.27 -24.46
N TYR A 96 -1.10 3.36 -25.28
CA TYR A 96 -1.97 3.64 -26.40
C TYR A 96 -3.44 3.39 -26.05
N ILE A 97 -4.36 4.02 -26.78
CA ILE A 97 -5.79 3.76 -26.70
C ILE A 97 -6.10 2.52 -27.56
N PRO A 98 -6.55 1.40 -26.96
CA PRO A 98 -6.84 0.20 -27.72
C PRO A 98 -8.05 0.42 -28.63
N LYS A 99 -7.92 0.06 -29.91
CA LYS A 99 -9.00 0.11 -30.89
C LYS A 99 -9.16 -1.23 -31.58
N TRP A 100 -10.39 -1.72 -31.71
CA TRP A 100 -10.67 -2.94 -32.43
C TRP A 100 -10.60 -2.71 -33.95
N ASP A 101 -9.83 -3.54 -34.64
CA ASP A 101 -9.76 -3.57 -36.10
C ASP A 101 -10.53 -4.77 -36.64
N ASN A 102 -11.59 -4.51 -37.40
CA ASN A 102 -12.45 -5.56 -37.97
C ASN A 102 -11.77 -6.36 -39.09
N ASN A 103 -10.78 -5.81 -39.79
CA ASN A 103 -10.09 -6.50 -40.88
C ASN A 103 -9.09 -7.51 -40.31
N PHE A 104 -8.34 -7.09 -39.29
CA PHE A 104 -7.33 -7.95 -38.65
C PHE A 104 -7.89 -8.78 -37.48
N GLN A 105 -9.14 -8.52 -37.07
CA GLN A 105 -9.79 -9.19 -35.94
C GLN A 105 -8.93 -9.12 -34.66
N GLN A 106 -8.32 -7.96 -34.41
CA GLN A 106 -7.44 -7.72 -33.27
C GLN A 106 -7.51 -6.27 -32.80
N TYR A 107 -7.01 -6.01 -31.59
CA TYR A 107 -6.82 -4.64 -31.11
C TYR A 107 -5.51 -4.06 -31.62
N ILE A 108 -5.57 -2.83 -32.15
CA ILE A 108 -4.42 -2.08 -32.63
C ILE A 108 -4.10 -0.91 -31.68
N CYS A 109 -2.82 -0.53 -31.65
CA CYS A 109 -2.27 0.53 -30.81
C CYS A 109 -1.88 1.75 -31.68
N THR A 110 -2.87 2.45 -32.25
CA THR A 110 -2.60 3.56 -33.20
C THR A 110 -2.57 4.94 -32.54
N ASP A 111 -3.35 5.12 -31.48
CA ASP A 111 -3.55 6.43 -30.86
C ASP A 111 -2.81 6.47 -29.53
N GLU A 112 -1.76 7.27 -29.45
CA GLU A 112 -1.07 7.53 -28.18
C GLU A 112 -2.02 8.19 -27.19
N ARG A 113 -1.97 7.80 -25.91
CA ARG A 113 -2.62 8.58 -24.86
C ARG A 113 -1.96 9.96 -24.76
N PRO A 114 -2.70 11.00 -24.32
CA PRO A 114 -2.15 12.34 -24.18
C PRO A 114 -0.87 12.34 -23.35
N SER A 115 0.11 13.15 -23.75
CA SER A 115 1.40 13.26 -23.05
C SER A 115 1.24 13.62 -21.57
N SER A 116 0.14 14.28 -21.21
CA SER A 116 -0.24 14.59 -19.83
C SER A 116 -0.39 13.36 -18.95
N THR A 117 -0.75 12.21 -19.50
CA THR A 117 -0.81 10.91 -18.80
C THR A 117 0.53 10.53 -18.18
N PHE A 118 1.64 10.90 -18.83
CA PHE A 118 2.99 10.52 -18.41
C PHE A 118 3.68 11.58 -17.55
N TRP A 119 3.03 12.72 -17.29
CA TRP A 119 3.56 13.76 -16.40
C TRP A 119 3.68 13.27 -14.96
N GLN A 120 4.66 13.80 -14.22
CA GLN A 120 4.96 13.39 -12.84
C GLN A 120 3.75 13.51 -11.89
N GLN A 121 2.90 14.51 -12.07
CA GLN A 121 1.68 14.71 -11.27
C GLN A 121 0.54 13.72 -11.58
N ASN A 122 0.64 12.98 -12.69
CA ASN A 122 -0.36 12.00 -13.12
C ASN A 122 0.19 10.56 -13.03
N ARG A 123 1.34 10.36 -12.38
CA ARG A 123 1.90 9.03 -12.13
C ARG A 123 2.43 8.85 -10.71
N CYS A 124 2.46 7.61 -10.24
CA CYS A 124 3.07 7.24 -8.96
C CYS A 124 4.04 6.09 -9.17
N VAL A 125 5.33 6.38 -9.07
CA VAL A 125 6.42 5.42 -9.24
C VAL A 125 6.72 4.74 -7.90
N LEU A 126 6.68 3.41 -7.87
CA LEU A 126 6.93 2.60 -6.68
C LEU A 126 8.10 1.65 -6.98
N GLU A 127 9.22 1.80 -6.26
CA GLU A 127 10.31 0.81 -6.26
C GLU A 127 9.83 -0.44 -5.51
N ILE A 128 9.88 -1.61 -6.13
CA ILE A 128 9.42 -2.87 -5.55
C ILE A 128 10.53 -3.92 -5.60
N SER A 129 10.42 -4.97 -4.81
CA SER A 129 11.37 -6.08 -4.85
C SER A 129 11.22 -6.87 -6.16
N GLN A 130 12.23 -7.70 -6.45
CA GLN A 130 12.19 -8.62 -7.58
C GLN A 130 11.00 -9.59 -7.49
N GLU A 131 10.78 -10.19 -6.31
CA GLU A 131 9.67 -11.14 -6.11
C GLU A 131 8.32 -10.45 -6.32
N GLN A 132 8.14 -9.25 -5.76
CA GLN A 132 6.92 -8.46 -5.96
C GLN A 132 6.68 -8.16 -7.45
N TYR A 133 7.73 -7.83 -8.19
CA TYR A 133 7.67 -7.58 -9.63
C TYR A 133 7.26 -8.82 -10.43
N GLU A 134 7.92 -9.95 -10.17
CA GLU A 134 7.67 -11.22 -10.86
C GLU A 134 6.26 -11.76 -10.57
N VAL A 135 5.79 -11.66 -9.32
CA VAL A 135 4.42 -12.04 -8.96
C VAL A 135 3.40 -11.15 -9.67
N LEU A 136 3.61 -9.82 -9.66
CA LEU A 136 2.74 -8.88 -10.36
C LEU A 136 2.66 -9.20 -11.86
N LEU A 137 3.82 -9.39 -12.50
CA LEU A 137 3.90 -9.68 -13.92
C LEU A 137 3.21 -11.00 -14.29
N ASN A 138 3.44 -12.05 -13.49
CA ASN A 138 2.82 -13.36 -13.70
C ASN A 138 1.29 -13.32 -13.57
N GLU A 139 0.75 -12.55 -12.63
CA GLU A 139 -0.71 -12.38 -12.50
C GLU A 139 -1.30 -11.61 -13.68
N ILE A 140 -0.62 -10.55 -14.15
CA ILE A 140 -1.03 -9.84 -15.37
C ILE A 140 -1.01 -10.78 -16.58
N LYS A 141 0.05 -11.60 -16.73
CA LYS A 141 0.18 -12.58 -17.82
C LYS A 141 -0.97 -13.59 -17.82
N LYS A 142 -1.34 -14.14 -16.66
CA LYS A 142 -2.48 -15.07 -16.54
C LYS A 142 -3.80 -14.43 -17.00
N GLU A 143 -4.02 -13.16 -16.67
CA GLU A 143 -5.25 -12.46 -17.04
C GLU A 143 -5.25 -11.98 -18.50
N ALA A 144 -4.10 -11.57 -19.04
CA ALA A 144 -3.91 -11.30 -20.46
C ALA A 144 -4.25 -12.56 -21.29
N GLU A 145 -3.66 -13.71 -20.93
CA GLU A 145 -3.93 -15.00 -21.58
C GLU A 145 -5.42 -15.37 -21.50
N LYS A 146 -6.03 -15.23 -20.32
CA LYS A 146 -7.46 -15.51 -20.10
C LYS A 146 -8.39 -14.62 -20.91
N THR A 147 -7.98 -13.39 -21.22
CA THR A 147 -8.81 -12.39 -21.92
C THR A 147 -8.39 -12.16 -23.38
N LYS A 148 -7.41 -12.92 -23.89
CA LYS A 148 -6.82 -12.71 -25.21
C LYS A 148 -7.84 -12.70 -26.36
N ASN A 149 -8.81 -13.62 -26.32
CA ASN A 149 -9.83 -13.78 -27.36
C ASN A 149 -11.07 -12.89 -27.17
N ARG A 150 -11.14 -12.09 -26.10
CA ARG A 150 -12.29 -11.20 -25.88
C ARG A 150 -12.19 -10.02 -26.86
N ASN A 151 -13.30 -9.72 -27.53
CA ASN A 151 -13.42 -8.68 -28.55
C ASN A 151 -14.83 -8.05 -28.49
N PRO A 152 -15.12 -6.98 -29.24
CA PRO A 152 -16.41 -6.30 -29.19
C PRO A 152 -17.61 -7.16 -29.63
N ASN A 153 -17.39 -8.25 -30.36
CA ASN A 153 -18.46 -9.16 -30.78
C ASN A 153 -18.91 -10.12 -29.66
N LEU A 154 -18.16 -10.16 -28.55
CA LEU A 154 -18.50 -11.02 -27.41
C LEU A 154 -19.74 -10.47 -26.71
N GLN A 155 -20.84 -11.24 -26.67
CA GLN A 155 -22.08 -10.76 -26.06
C GLN A 155 -21.92 -10.45 -24.57
N LYS A 156 -22.43 -9.29 -24.16
CA LYS A 156 -22.66 -8.90 -22.76
C LYS A 156 -23.42 -10.00 -22.01
N ASP A 157 -23.04 -10.26 -20.75
CA ASP A 157 -23.71 -11.24 -19.89
C ASP A 157 -23.93 -10.65 -18.48
N ASP A 158 -25.05 -9.93 -18.33
CA ASP A 158 -25.40 -9.29 -17.06
C ASP A 158 -25.71 -10.31 -15.95
N SER A 159 -25.91 -11.60 -16.27
CA SER A 159 -26.06 -12.64 -15.25
C SER A 159 -24.81 -12.82 -14.40
N LYS A 160 -23.64 -12.34 -14.86
CA LYS A 160 -22.40 -12.34 -14.08
C LYS A 160 -22.37 -11.26 -12.99
N MET A 161 -23.31 -10.33 -12.98
CA MET A 161 -23.37 -9.17 -12.08
C MET A 161 -23.99 -9.49 -10.72
N ILE A 162 -23.69 -10.66 -10.17
CA ILE A 162 -24.34 -11.19 -8.95
C ILE A 162 -23.50 -11.00 -7.68
N SER A 163 -22.17 -10.92 -7.79
CA SER A 163 -21.30 -10.56 -6.67
C SER A 163 -19.94 -10.04 -7.14
N LEU A 164 -19.24 -9.28 -6.30
CA LEU A 164 -17.88 -8.82 -6.57
C LEU A 164 -16.91 -9.98 -6.85
N GLU A 165 -17.01 -11.04 -6.06
CA GLU A 165 -16.18 -12.23 -6.24
C GLU A 165 -16.36 -12.84 -7.63
N ILE A 166 -17.61 -12.90 -8.11
CA ILE A 166 -17.95 -13.46 -9.42
C ILE A 166 -17.49 -12.54 -10.54
N LEU A 167 -17.65 -11.22 -10.38
CA LEU A 167 -17.11 -10.23 -11.33
C LEU A 167 -15.59 -10.35 -11.46
N ARG A 168 -14.87 -10.41 -10.33
CA ARG A 168 -13.41 -10.60 -10.29
C ARG A 168 -12.98 -11.91 -10.94
N LYS A 169 -13.60 -13.02 -10.52
CA LYS A 169 -13.31 -14.35 -11.06
C LYS A 169 -13.54 -14.41 -12.56
N ASN A 170 -14.52 -13.69 -13.10
CA ASN A 170 -14.81 -13.67 -14.53
C ASN A 170 -14.13 -12.55 -15.30
N LEU A 171 -13.38 -11.65 -14.63
CA LEU A 171 -12.86 -10.42 -15.23
C LEU A 171 -13.97 -9.65 -15.98
N TYR A 172 -15.14 -9.56 -15.35
CA TYR A 172 -16.28 -8.83 -15.91
C TYR A 172 -16.15 -7.36 -15.54
N TYR A 173 -16.03 -6.48 -16.52
CA TYR A 173 -15.91 -5.06 -16.30
C TYR A 173 -17.25 -4.49 -15.83
N ASN A 174 -17.21 -3.73 -14.74
CA ASN A 174 -18.38 -3.01 -14.28
C ASN A 174 -18.01 -1.64 -13.69
N SER A 175 -18.30 -0.59 -14.47
CA SER A 175 -18.23 0.81 -14.06
C SER A 175 -19.61 1.39 -13.69
N THR A 176 -20.66 0.59 -13.54
CA THR A 176 -22.00 1.04 -13.08
C THR A 176 -22.44 0.34 -11.80
N PRO A 177 -23.13 1.03 -10.88
CA PRO A 177 -23.69 0.38 -9.70
C PRO A 177 -24.90 -0.47 -10.13
N ILE A 178 -24.92 -1.79 -9.88
CA ILE A 178 -26.12 -2.61 -10.15
C ILE A 178 -27.03 -2.57 -8.92
N GLY A 179 -28.34 -2.39 -9.12
CA GLY A 179 -29.36 -2.64 -8.12
C GLY A 179 -30.14 -3.91 -8.42
N ILE A 180 -30.60 -4.62 -7.38
CA ILE A 180 -31.63 -5.67 -7.48
C ILE A 180 -32.93 -5.04 -6.97
N ASN A 181 -34.01 -5.10 -7.74
CA ASN A 181 -35.38 -4.72 -7.32
C ASN A 181 -35.53 -3.31 -6.69
N GLY A 182 -34.96 -2.27 -7.31
CA GLY A 182 -35.29 -0.88 -6.96
C GLY A 182 -34.71 -0.35 -5.63
N TYR A 183 -33.98 -1.15 -4.86
CA TYR A 183 -33.18 -0.69 -3.71
C TYR A 183 -31.69 -1.00 -3.93
N LYS A 184 -30.83 -0.01 -3.66
CA LYS A 184 -29.38 0.04 -3.95
C LYS A 184 -28.59 -1.08 -3.24
N ILE A 185 -27.39 -1.43 -3.75
CA ILE A 185 -26.06 -1.31 -3.08
C ILE A 185 -25.05 -2.28 -3.75
N PHE A 186 -24.47 -1.90 -4.89
CA PHE A 186 -23.15 -2.36 -5.31
C PHE A 186 -22.39 -1.13 -5.85
N PRO A 187 -21.24 -0.71 -5.28
CA PRO A 187 -20.44 0.35 -5.89
C PRO A 187 -19.95 0.01 -7.31
N HIS A 188 -19.21 0.89 -8.01
CA HIS A 188 -18.54 0.50 -9.26
C HIS A 188 -17.34 -0.42 -8.90
N ILE A 189 -17.57 -1.73 -8.75
CA ILE A 189 -16.61 -2.59 -8.03
C ILE A 189 -15.64 -3.37 -8.95
N HIS A 190 -15.65 -3.20 -10.28
CA HIS A 190 -14.69 -3.93 -11.12
C HIS A 190 -14.31 -3.17 -12.40
N ASN A 191 -13.59 -2.05 -12.23
CA ASN A 191 -13.12 -1.21 -13.33
C ASN A 191 -11.57 -1.15 -13.38
N CYS A 192 -11.02 -0.28 -14.24
CA CYS A 192 -9.58 -0.09 -14.40
C CYS A 192 -8.86 0.27 -13.08
N VAL A 193 -9.45 1.16 -12.28
CA VAL A 193 -8.93 1.59 -10.97
C VAL A 193 -8.88 0.40 -10.01
N THR A 194 -9.99 -0.33 -9.89
CA THR A 194 -10.06 -1.49 -8.99
C THR A 194 -9.03 -2.54 -9.36
N TRP A 195 -8.86 -2.80 -10.66
CA TRP A 195 -7.88 -3.76 -11.16
C TRP A 195 -6.46 -3.36 -10.76
N VAL A 196 -6.05 -2.11 -11.02
CA VAL A 196 -4.70 -1.61 -10.65
C VAL A 196 -4.46 -1.68 -9.14
N ILE A 197 -5.41 -1.21 -8.33
CA ILE A 197 -5.29 -1.22 -6.87
C ILE A 197 -5.20 -2.66 -6.34
N GLN A 198 -6.00 -3.58 -6.86
CA GLN A 198 -5.96 -4.98 -6.46
C GLN A 198 -4.59 -5.59 -6.77
N ARG A 199 -4.08 -5.40 -8.00
CA ARG A 199 -2.75 -5.89 -8.40
C ARG A 199 -1.62 -5.39 -7.51
N LEU A 200 -1.66 -4.11 -7.11
CA LEU A 200 -0.69 -3.57 -6.17
C LEU A 200 -0.88 -4.11 -4.74
N SER A 201 -2.13 -4.26 -4.28
CA SER A 201 -2.41 -4.86 -2.97
C SER A 201 -1.97 -6.32 -2.88
N ASP A 202 -2.12 -7.08 -3.96
CA ASP A 202 -1.77 -8.51 -4.03
C ASP A 202 -0.27 -8.74 -3.79
N ILE A 203 0.57 -7.78 -4.18
CA ILE A 203 2.03 -7.81 -3.96
C ILE A 203 2.47 -7.07 -2.69
N GLY A 204 1.53 -6.62 -1.86
CA GLY A 204 1.86 -5.98 -0.58
C GLY A 204 2.23 -4.49 -0.68
N ILE A 205 1.65 -3.76 -1.64
CA ILE A 205 1.66 -2.29 -1.63
C ILE A 205 0.45 -1.77 -0.84
N GLU A 206 0.70 -0.84 0.10
CA GLU A 206 -0.36 -0.17 0.87
C GLU A 206 -1.09 0.82 -0.01
N VAL A 207 -2.07 0.31 -0.73
CA VAL A 207 -3.13 1.07 -1.38
C VAL A 207 -4.21 1.31 -0.35
N ILE A 208 -4.67 2.55 -0.18
CA ILE A 208 -5.71 2.89 0.82
C ILE A 208 -7.00 2.18 0.42
N ASN A 209 -7.17 0.98 0.98
CA ASN A 209 -8.27 0.11 0.68
C ASN A 209 -9.47 0.55 1.50
N THR A 210 -10.55 0.84 0.81
CA THR A 210 -11.86 0.85 1.43
C THR A 210 -12.62 -0.37 0.93
N ASP A 211 -13.05 -1.21 1.87
CA ASP A 211 -14.21 -2.09 1.67
C ASP A 211 -15.50 -1.29 1.30
N GLU A 212 -15.39 0.03 1.17
CA GLU A 212 -16.36 1.03 0.74
C GLU A 212 -15.67 1.92 -0.30
N TRP A 213 -15.31 1.39 -1.46
CA TRP A 213 -14.94 2.23 -2.59
C TRP A 213 -16.18 3.05 -2.95
N ILE A 214 -16.15 4.35 -2.64
CA ILE A 214 -17.27 5.25 -2.93
C ILE A 214 -17.26 5.45 -4.44
N PRO A 215 -18.31 4.99 -5.12
CA PRO A 215 -18.46 5.18 -6.55
C PRO A 215 -18.74 6.65 -6.80
N ASP A 216 -17.81 7.33 -7.48
CA ASP A 216 -17.99 8.59 -8.19
C ASP A 216 -19.08 9.53 -7.65
N PHE A 217 -18.73 10.27 -6.60
CA PHE A 217 -19.21 11.65 -6.56
C PHE A 217 -18.39 12.45 -7.57
N PRO A 218 -18.93 13.48 -8.25
CA PRO A 218 -18.15 14.37 -9.12
C PRO A 218 -17.20 15.21 -8.27
N ILE A 219 -16.14 14.59 -7.76
CA ILE A 219 -14.95 15.22 -7.22
C ILE A 219 -13.83 14.55 -8.00
N LEU A 220 -13.39 15.25 -9.04
CA LEU A 220 -12.56 14.85 -10.17
C LEU A 220 -11.24 14.07 -9.88
N ASP A 221 -10.87 13.73 -8.64
CA ASP A 221 -9.46 13.47 -8.31
C ASP A 221 -9.15 12.42 -7.20
N ASN A 222 -10.05 11.50 -6.80
CA ASN A 222 -9.78 10.68 -5.59
C ASN A 222 -8.49 9.80 -5.65
N LEU A 223 -8.23 9.01 -6.70
CA LEU A 223 -6.96 8.26 -6.76
C LEU A 223 -5.75 9.20 -6.90
N LYS A 224 -5.90 10.28 -7.69
CA LYS A 224 -4.84 11.25 -7.95
C LYS A 224 -4.41 11.98 -6.66
N GLU A 225 -5.38 12.40 -5.84
CA GLU A 225 -5.17 12.96 -4.50
C GLU A 225 -4.44 11.97 -3.57
N ASN A 226 -4.67 10.66 -3.77
CA ASN A 226 -4.08 9.61 -2.95
C ASN A 226 -2.70 9.14 -3.43
N LEU A 227 -2.26 9.47 -4.65
CA LEU A 227 -0.93 9.06 -5.14
C LEU A 227 0.18 9.51 -4.20
N ASN A 228 0.08 10.73 -3.66
CA ASN A 228 1.02 11.27 -2.68
C ASN A 228 0.99 10.47 -1.37
N THR A 229 -0.19 10.03 -0.94
CA THR A 229 -0.34 9.18 0.24
C THR A 229 0.30 7.82 0.01
N ILE A 230 -0.03 7.14 -1.10
CA ILE A 230 0.54 5.82 -1.44
C ILE A 230 2.06 5.91 -1.50
N LYS A 231 2.60 6.92 -2.19
CA LYS A 231 4.05 7.17 -2.27
C LYS A 231 4.66 7.38 -0.89
N PHE A 232 4.01 8.15 -0.01
CA PHE A 232 4.48 8.38 1.35
C PHE A 232 4.51 7.09 2.18
N LEU A 233 3.41 6.32 2.21
CA LEU A 233 3.32 5.07 2.97
C LEU A 233 4.36 4.06 2.47
N HIS A 234 4.48 3.93 1.14
CA HIS A 234 5.47 3.08 0.49
C HIS A 234 6.90 3.48 0.84
N SER A 235 7.22 4.78 0.87
CA SER A 235 8.56 5.25 1.23
C SER A 235 8.99 4.84 2.65
N ILE A 236 8.03 4.77 3.58
CA ILE A 236 8.28 4.33 4.96
C ILE A 236 8.40 2.81 5.01
N PHE A 237 7.57 2.07 4.29
CA PHE A 237 7.73 0.62 4.15
C PHE A 237 9.13 0.26 3.61
N LEU A 238 9.62 0.96 2.58
CA LEU A 238 10.98 0.76 2.05
C LEU A 238 12.06 0.95 3.11
N LYS A 239 11.88 1.83 4.10
CA LYS A 239 12.84 1.96 5.22
C LYS A 239 12.90 0.69 6.08
N PHE A 240 11.77 0.04 6.34
CA PHE A 240 11.73 -1.24 7.04
C PHE A 240 12.30 -2.37 6.16
N GLN A 241 11.89 -2.44 4.90
CA GLN A 241 12.37 -3.43 3.93
C GLN A 241 13.89 -3.35 3.70
N ASN A 242 14.45 -2.15 3.73
CA ASN A 242 15.90 -1.97 3.61
C ASN A 242 16.68 -2.53 4.81
N ILE A 243 16.03 -2.73 5.96
CA ILE A 243 16.64 -3.29 7.17
C ILE A 243 16.40 -4.80 7.24
N ASP A 244 15.19 -5.24 6.90
CA ASP A 244 14.73 -6.63 6.97
C ASP A 244 14.42 -7.17 5.57
N ASP A 245 15.31 -8.03 5.08
CA ASP A 245 15.21 -8.61 3.74
C ASP A 245 13.98 -9.53 3.59
N ASN A 246 13.41 -10.05 4.69
CA ASN A 246 12.19 -10.88 4.62
C ASN A 246 10.97 -10.07 4.15
N LEU A 247 10.98 -8.74 4.34
CA LEU A 247 9.95 -7.84 3.84
C LEU A 247 10.08 -7.55 2.34
N GLN A 248 11.10 -8.08 1.66
CA GLN A 248 11.16 -8.08 0.19
C GLN A 248 10.21 -9.12 -0.40
N SER A 249 9.80 -10.13 0.37
CA SER A 249 8.81 -11.10 -0.10
C SER A 249 7.41 -10.52 -0.15
N VAL A 250 6.56 -11.05 -1.05
CA VAL A 250 5.14 -10.68 -1.12
C VAL A 250 4.45 -10.96 0.21
N LYS A 251 4.78 -12.09 0.85
CA LYS A 251 4.19 -12.47 2.14
C LYS A 251 4.60 -11.50 3.24
N GLY A 252 5.88 -11.15 3.34
CA GLY A 252 6.38 -10.17 4.30
C GLY A 252 5.80 -8.76 4.09
N ALA A 253 5.72 -8.30 2.84
CA ALA A 253 5.09 -7.01 2.52
C ALA A 253 3.60 -6.97 2.92
N ARG A 254 2.84 -8.05 2.66
CA ARG A 254 1.43 -8.18 3.08
C ARG A 254 1.28 -8.30 4.60
N ALA A 255 2.21 -8.97 5.28
CA ALA A 255 2.24 -9.05 6.74
C ALA A 255 2.46 -7.66 7.36
N PHE A 256 3.34 -6.84 6.76
CA PHE A 256 3.55 -5.45 7.17
C PHE A 256 2.26 -4.64 7.08
N ILE A 257 1.54 -4.73 5.96
CA ILE A 257 0.22 -4.08 5.77
C ILE A 257 -0.79 -4.56 6.81
N THR A 258 -0.87 -5.87 7.03
CA THR A 258 -1.81 -6.45 8.01
C THR A 258 -1.53 -5.89 9.41
N TRP A 259 -0.26 -5.82 9.78
CA TRP A 259 0.20 -5.26 11.04
C TRP A 259 -0.06 -3.76 11.17
N THR A 260 0.22 -2.94 10.14
CA THR A 260 -0.07 -1.50 10.24
C THR A 260 -1.56 -1.22 10.30
N ARG A 261 -2.38 -1.98 9.56
CA ARG A 261 -3.84 -1.83 9.56
C ARG A 261 -4.51 -2.32 10.83
N SER A 262 -3.94 -3.27 11.57
CA SER A 262 -4.51 -3.65 12.88
C SER A 262 -4.47 -2.50 13.89
N MET A 263 -3.62 -1.49 13.65
CA MET A 263 -3.50 -0.27 14.46
C MET A 263 -4.55 0.78 14.15
N LEU A 264 -5.34 0.62 13.07
CA LEU A 264 -6.43 1.55 12.75
C LEU A 264 -7.48 1.56 13.86
N ASP A 265 -8.06 2.72 14.14
CA ASP A 265 -9.00 2.96 15.23
C ASP A 265 -8.56 2.38 16.59
N ASN A 266 -7.25 2.22 16.79
CA ASN A 266 -6.66 1.82 18.06
C ASN A 266 -5.97 3.03 18.69
N ASN A 267 -6.39 3.35 19.91
CA ASN A 267 -5.88 4.50 20.65
C ASN A 267 -4.38 4.40 20.93
N TYR A 268 -3.76 3.21 20.86
CA TYR A 268 -2.36 3.08 21.22
C TYR A 268 -1.44 3.98 20.38
N ILE A 269 -1.72 4.07 19.07
CA ILE A 269 -0.86 4.81 18.15
C ILE A 269 -0.94 6.30 18.48
N CYS A 270 -2.06 6.80 19.03
CA CYS A 270 -2.19 8.16 19.57
C CYS A 270 -1.11 8.46 20.65
N TYR A 271 -0.56 7.48 21.40
CA TYR A 271 0.41 7.66 22.50
C TYR A 271 1.90 7.60 22.15
N VAL A 272 2.30 7.22 20.92
CA VAL A 272 3.71 6.91 20.58
C VAL A 272 4.62 8.15 20.38
N ASN A 273 4.12 9.40 20.47
CA ASN A 273 4.97 10.61 20.30
C ASN A 273 4.92 11.55 21.53
N GLN A 274 6.09 11.87 22.07
CA GLN A 274 6.32 12.73 23.23
C GLN A 274 6.11 14.24 22.95
N GLU A 275 6.31 14.72 21.71
CA GLU A 275 6.14 16.14 21.34
C GLU A 275 4.67 16.54 21.11
N ASN A 276 3.86 15.65 20.53
CA ASN A 276 2.41 15.92 20.34
C ASN A 276 1.61 15.88 21.65
N LEU A 277 2.21 15.29 22.69
CA LEU A 277 1.70 15.27 24.05
C LEU A 277 1.71 16.68 24.69
N GLU A 278 2.47 17.63 24.14
CA GLU A 278 2.56 19.01 24.64
C GLU A 278 1.66 20.01 23.90
N LYS A 279 1.05 19.65 22.74
CA LYS A 279 0.38 20.66 21.89
C LYS A 279 -1.04 20.42 21.36
N LYS A 280 -1.73 19.31 21.64
CA LYS A 280 -3.22 19.19 21.58
C LYS A 280 -3.65 17.72 21.67
N ILE A 281 -4.00 17.26 22.86
CA ILE A 281 -4.78 16.03 23.04
C ILE A 281 -6.24 16.46 23.18
N GLN A 282 -6.96 16.57 22.05
CA GLN A 282 -8.42 16.49 22.07
C GLN A 282 -9.12 16.16 20.73
N THR A 283 -8.43 15.81 19.64
CA THR A 283 -9.14 15.79 18.33
C THR A 283 -8.79 14.72 17.29
N PHE A 284 -8.18 13.58 17.66
CA PHE A 284 -7.88 12.54 16.64
C PHE A 284 -8.41 11.13 16.92
N CYS A 285 -8.91 10.86 18.14
CA CYS A 285 -9.34 9.51 18.53
C CYS A 285 -10.79 9.50 19.11
N LYS A 286 -11.56 10.61 19.06
CA LYS A 286 -12.99 10.64 19.46
C LYS A 286 -13.91 10.64 18.23
N LYS A 287 -14.78 9.63 18.16
CA LYS A 287 -15.87 9.51 17.18
C LYS A 287 -16.89 10.63 17.43
N ASN A 288 -16.95 11.64 16.57
CA ASN A 288 -18.16 12.47 16.49
C ASN A 288 -19.21 11.63 15.76
N ILE A 289 -20.10 11.00 16.54
CA ILE A 289 -21.31 10.38 16.03
C ILE A 289 -22.31 11.51 15.83
N GLU A 290 -22.31 12.10 14.65
CA GLU A 290 -23.44 12.89 14.17
C GLU A 290 -24.04 12.16 12.98
N ASN A 291 -25.31 11.78 13.15
CA ASN A 291 -26.14 11.04 12.22
C ASN A 291 -26.35 11.85 10.94
N GLN A 292 -25.73 11.42 9.85
CA GLN A 292 -26.22 11.69 8.49
C GLN A 292 -25.58 10.66 7.54
N ARG A 293 -26.36 9.62 7.18
CA ARG A 293 -25.98 8.40 6.44
C ARG A 293 -25.33 8.59 5.04
N TYR A 294 -24.94 9.80 4.67
CA TYR A 294 -24.30 10.12 3.38
C TYR A 294 -22.90 10.74 3.55
N TYR A 295 -22.65 11.49 4.63
CA TYR A 295 -21.34 12.10 4.93
C TYR A 295 -20.37 11.14 5.67
N GLU A 296 -20.88 10.03 6.21
CA GLU A 296 -20.11 9.13 7.07
C GLU A 296 -19.06 8.31 6.31
N SER A 297 -19.32 7.86 5.08
CA SER A 297 -18.38 7.02 4.31
C SER A 297 -17.18 7.81 3.77
N ILE A 298 -17.41 9.01 3.22
CA ILE A 298 -16.34 9.90 2.73
C ILE A 298 -15.47 10.34 3.90
N LYS A 299 -16.09 10.75 5.00
CA LYS A 299 -15.37 11.12 6.23
C LYS A 299 -14.56 9.95 6.76
N LYS A 300 -15.15 8.75 6.83
CA LYS A 300 -14.46 7.52 7.25
C LYS A 300 -13.27 7.18 6.34
N PHE A 301 -13.35 7.45 5.04
CA PHE A 301 -12.21 7.28 4.13
C PHE A 301 -11.06 8.22 4.47
N TYR A 302 -11.30 9.53 4.50
CA TYR A 302 -10.27 10.51 4.81
C TYR A 302 -9.73 10.33 6.23
N ASP A 303 -10.58 9.94 7.18
CA ASP A 303 -10.18 9.57 8.54
C ASP A 303 -9.23 8.36 8.53
N LYS A 304 -9.57 7.28 7.80
CA LYS A 304 -8.69 6.11 7.66
C LYS A 304 -7.37 6.45 6.98
N ALA A 305 -7.40 7.20 5.88
CA ALA A 305 -6.20 7.63 5.17
C ALA A 305 -5.28 8.48 6.08
N SER A 306 -5.87 9.40 6.83
CA SER A 306 -5.17 10.23 7.82
C SER A 306 -4.60 9.41 8.97
N GLN A 307 -5.38 8.46 9.49
CA GLN A 307 -4.92 7.53 10.53
C GLN A 307 -3.76 6.67 10.03
N LEU A 308 -3.83 6.09 8.82
CA LEU A 308 -2.74 5.32 8.21
C LEU A 308 -1.48 6.18 8.06
N LYS A 309 -1.59 7.41 7.56
CA LYS A 309 -0.45 8.35 7.50
C LYS A 309 0.16 8.56 8.88
N SER A 310 -0.67 8.79 9.90
CA SER A 310 -0.22 8.98 11.28
C SER A 310 0.48 7.74 11.83
N ILE A 311 -0.06 6.54 11.58
CA ILE A 311 0.53 5.25 11.94
C ILE A 311 1.91 5.11 11.32
N TYR A 312 2.02 5.20 9.99
CA TYR A 312 3.29 5.07 9.29
C TYR A 312 4.30 6.13 9.74
N ASN A 313 3.89 7.38 9.94
CA ASN A 313 4.77 8.43 10.44
C ASN A 313 5.33 8.09 11.84
N LYS A 314 4.50 7.57 12.74
CA LYS A 314 4.95 7.17 14.08
C LYS A 314 5.87 5.95 14.04
N LEU A 315 5.58 4.98 13.19
CA LEU A 315 6.48 3.85 12.94
C LEU A 315 7.83 4.32 12.39
N ASN A 316 7.82 5.30 11.48
CA ASN A 316 9.03 5.92 10.98
C ASN A 316 9.84 6.60 12.11
N LEU A 317 9.19 7.33 13.02
CA LEU A 317 9.86 7.93 14.18
C LEU A 317 10.46 6.87 15.12
N CYS A 318 9.73 5.77 15.37
CA CYS A 318 10.26 4.63 16.12
C CYS A 318 11.52 4.07 15.45
N LEU A 319 11.46 3.85 14.13
CA LEU A 319 12.58 3.34 13.35
C LEU A 319 13.77 4.30 13.37
N GLU A 320 13.54 5.59 13.15
CA GLU A 320 14.57 6.63 13.18
C GLU A 320 15.25 6.74 14.55
N SER A 321 14.52 6.51 15.64
CA SER A 321 15.10 6.49 16.98
C SER A 321 16.09 5.34 17.22
N ILE A 322 15.96 4.26 16.44
CA ILE A 322 16.88 3.12 16.41
C ILE A 322 18.04 3.44 15.45
N THR A 323 17.72 3.83 14.21
CA THR A 323 18.70 3.94 13.11
C THR A 323 19.63 5.14 13.25
N LYS A 324 19.15 6.30 13.73
CA LYS A 324 19.95 7.55 13.80
C LYS A 324 21.19 7.49 14.69
N LYS A 325 21.31 6.43 15.50
CA LYS A 325 22.47 6.18 16.36
C LYS A 325 23.66 5.59 15.59
N PHE A 326 23.45 5.18 14.35
CA PHE A 326 24.41 4.48 13.53
C PHE A 326 24.67 5.26 12.24
N ASN A 327 25.95 5.38 11.89
CA ASN A 327 26.38 5.98 10.63
C ASN A 327 26.42 4.96 9.47
N THR A 328 26.21 3.67 9.78
CA THR A 328 26.20 2.57 8.84
C THR A 328 24.79 2.06 8.61
N SER A 329 24.56 1.44 7.44
CA SER A 329 23.31 0.73 7.17
C SER A 329 23.16 -0.43 8.15
N ILE A 330 22.00 -0.53 8.81
CA ILE A 330 21.71 -1.59 9.76
C ILE A 330 20.88 -2.68 9.07
N LYS A 331 21.15 -3.95 9.42
CA LYS A 331 20.38 -5.10 8.97
C LYS A 331 19.90 -5.91 10.17
N GLY A 332 18.72 -6.50 10.05
CA GLY A 332 18.10 -7.26 11.14
C GLY A 332 16.70 -7.71 10.76
N ASP A 333 16.07 -8.45 11.66
CA ASP A 333 14.74 -9.02 11.44
C ASP A 333 13.72 -8.34 12.35
N PHE A 334 12.51 -8.13 11.84
CA PHE A 334 11.39 -7.63 12.63
C PHE A 334 10.44 -8.75 13.03
N LYS A 335 10.02 -8.73 14.29
CA LYS A 335 8.81 -9.42 14.75
C LYS A 335 7.72 -8.38 14.98
N LEU A 336 6.62 -8.50 14.26
CA LEU A 336 5.54 -7.52 14.25
C LEU A 336 4.48 -7.93 15.28
N ILE A 337 4.25 -7.09 16.29
CA ILE A 337 3.31 -7.37 17.38
C ILE A 337 2.08 -6.50 17.21
N TYR A 338 0.90 -7.07 17.34
CA TYR A 338 -0.35 -6.32 17.30
C TYR A 338 -1.44 -6.90 18.18
N PHE A 339 -2.40 -6.05 18.53
CA PHE A 339 -3.66 -6.48 19.12
C PHE A 339 -4.69 -6.73 18.02
N ASP A 340 -5.16 -7.97 17.91
CA ASP A 340 -6.27 -8.31 17.04
C ASP A 340 -7.59 -8.04 17.76
N ARG A 341 -8.37 -7.11 17.21
CA ARG A 341 -9.64 -6.68 17.80
C ARG A 341 -10.76 -7.70 17.62
N LYS A 342 -10.64 -8.63 16.65
CA LYS A 342 -11.70 -9.61 16.36
C LYS A 342 -11.80 -10.68 17.45
N ASP A 343 -10.66 -11.24 17.86
CA ASP A 343 -10.56 -12.24 18.91
C ASP A 343 -10.02 -11.68 20.23
N ARG A 344 -9.66 -10.39 20.28
CA ARG A 344 -9.13 -9.68 21.45
C ARG A 344 -7.84 -10.30 21.99
N GLN A 345 -6.97 -10.75 21.09
CA GLN A 345 -5.70 -11.38 21.45
C GLN A 345 -4.51 -10.61 20.90
N ILE A 346 -3.37 -10.73 21.60
CA ILE A 346 -2.10 -10.24 21.08
C ILE A 346 -1.53 -11.29 20.15
N LYS A 347 -1.11 -10.82 18.97
CA LYS A 347 -0.57 -11.66 17.90
C LYS A 347 0.80 -11.18 17.45
N LEU A 348 1.57 -12.14 16.94
CA LEU A 348 2.92 -11.96 16.45
C LEU A 348 3.02 -12.48 15.01
N LEU A 349 3.60 -11.66 14.12
CA LEU A 349 4.02 -12.06 12.78
C LEU A 349 5.55 -12.05 12.72
N LYS A 350 6.15 -13.12 12.20
CA LYS A 350 7.62 -13.25 12.05
C LYS A 350 7.97 -14.14 10.85
N ALA A 351 9.12 -13.87 10.24
CA ALA A 351 9.59 -14.61 9.07
C ALA A 351 9.75 -16.12 9.31
N ASP A 352 10.29 -16.53 10.47
CA ASP A 352 10.50 -17.95 10.81
C ASP A 352 9.21 -18.80 10.84
N ASN A 353 8.05 -18.15 10.98
CA ASN A 353 6.74 -18.80 10.94
C ASN A 353 5.96 -18.43 9.69
N ASP A 354 6.68 -18.04 8.63
CA ASP A 354 6.12 -17.60 7.36
C ASP A 354 5.05 -16.51 7.55
N TYR A 355 5.21 -15.62 8.54
CA TYR A 355 4.23 -14.60 8.92
C TYR A 355 2.81 -15.12 9.23
N GLU A 356 2.62 -16.41 9.51
CA GLU A 356 1.36 -16.89 10.07
C GLU A 356 1.18 -16.36 11.49
N ALA A 357 -0.02 -15.92 11.82
CA ALA A 357 -0.28 -15.19 13.06
C ALA A 357 -0.23 -16.13 14.27
N ILE A 358 0.67 -15.83 15.21
CA ILE A 358 0.85 -16.58 16.45
C ILE A 358 0.22 -15.79 17.60
N VAL A 359 -0.69 -16.42 18.34
CA VAL A 359 -1.21 -15.86 19.60
C VAL A 359 -0.12 -15.96 20.67
N ILE A 360 0.17 -14.86 21.34
CA ILE A 360 1.15 -14.81 22.43
C ILE A 360 0.49 -14.34 23.73
N GLN A 361 0.85 -15.00 24.84
CA GLN A 361 0.37 -14.64 26.19
C GLN A 361 1.36 -13.74 26.93
N ASP A 362 2.64 -13.84 26.58
CA ASP A 362 3.71 -13.00 27.07
C ASP A 362 4.86 -12.90 26.04
N LEU A 363 5.72 -11.90 26.22
CA LEU A 363 7.05 -11.86 25.66
C LEU A 363 8.04 -12.30 26.73
N ASP A 364 8.97 -13.18 26.36
CA ASP A 364 10.12 -13.52 27.20
C ASP A 364 11.00 -12.27 27.36
N LEU A 365 10.88 -11.59 28.50
CA LEU A 365 11.60 -10.35 28.78
C LEU A 365 13.05 -10.60 29.18
N SER A 366 13.46 -11.85 29.45
CA SER A 366 14.89 -12.16 29.63
C SER A 366 15.68 -11.85 28.36
N GLN A 367 15.01 -11.90 27.20
CA GLN A 367 15.56 -11.44 25.93
C GLN A 367 15.57 -9.90 25.88
N LYS A 368 16.77 -9.33 25.83
CA LYS A 368 17.01 -7.87 25.77
C LYS A 368 16.21 -7.12 24.69
N TYR A 369 15.97 -7.74 23.53
CA TYR A 369 15.19 -7.16 22.44
C TYR A 369 13.70 -7.00 22.80
N ASN A 370 13.12 -8.03 23.41
CA ASN A 370 11.73 -8.04 23.85
C ASN A 370 11.53 -7.03 24.98
N ASN A 371 12.45 -7.02 25.95
CA ASN A 371 12.43 -6.09 27.07
C ASN A 371 12.54 -4.63 26.59
N PHE A 372 13.42 -4.35 25.63
CA PHE A 372 13.50 -3.03 25.01
C PHE A 372 12.16 -2.61 24.40
N SER A 373 11.55 -3.46 23.56
CA SER A 373 10.28 -3.14 22.90
C SER A 373 9.14 -2.96 23.89
N ALA A 374 9.01 -3.84 24.90
CA ALA A 374 8.02 -3.70 25.95
C ALA A 374 8.26 -2.46 26.84
N SER A 375 9.52 -2.08 27.03
CA SER A 375 9.91 -0.88 27.78
C SER A 375 9.70 0.43 27.02
N LYS A 376 9.82 0.39 25.69
CA LYS A 376 9.60 1.54 24.81
C LYS A 376 8.21 1.58 24.18
N PHE A 377 7.40 0.56 24.40
CA PHE A 377 6.07 0.38 23.81
C PHE A 377 6.10 0.32 22.29
N TYR A 378 7.16 -0.25 21.71
CA TYR A 378 7.24 -0.41 20.26
C TYR A 378 6.33 -1.55 19.81
N PRO A 379 5.56 -1.38 18.73
CA PRO A 379 4.70 -2.44 18.20
C PRO A 379 5.49 -3.50 17.40
N PHE A 380 6.80 -3.56 17.56
CA PHE A 380 7.68 -4.53 16.93
C PHE A 380 8.89 -4.83 17.81
N VAL A 381 9.50 -5.99 17.61
CA VAL A 381 10.83 -6.32 18.11
C VAL A 381 11.78 -6.27 16.92
N PHE A 382 12.86 -5.49 17.05
CA PHE A 382 13.95 -5.46 16.08
C PHE A 382 15.11 -6.29 16.61
N ILE A 383 15.62 -7.21 15.79
CA ILE A 383 16.73 -8.10 16.12
C ILE A 383 17.85 -7.82 15.11
N PRO A 384 18.87 -7.02 15.47
CA PRO A 384 19.99 -6.73 14.58
C PRO A 384 20.79 -8.00 14.28
N LYS A 385 21.23 -8.15 13.03
CA LYS A 385 22.19 -9.19 12.62
C LYS A 385 23.60 -8.92 13.16
N ASP A 386 23.93 -7.65 13.41
CA ASP A 386 25.21 -7.22 13.96
C ASP A 386 25.18 -7.19 15.49
N GLU A 387 26.11 -7.91 16.12
CA GLU A 387 26.18 -8.02 17.57
C GLU A 387 26.59 -6.70 18.26
N MET A 388 27.47 -5.91 17.65
CA MET A 388 27.90 -4.62 18.18
C MET A 388 26.72 -3.63 18.20
N ILE A 389 25.95 -3.57 17.10
CA ILE A 389 24.70 -2.81 17.03
C ILE A 389 23.73 -3.30 18.11
N SER A 390 23.59 -4.62 18.27
CA SER A 390 22.75 -5.20 19.31
C SER A 390 23.16 -4.77 20.72
N ARG A 391 24.46 -4.79 21.05
CA ARG A 391 24.95 -4.36 22.37
C ARG A 391 24.70 -2.86 22.58
N MET A 392 24.99 -2.03 21.57
CA MET A 392 24.77 -0.58 21.63
C MET A 392 23.29 -0.23 21.86
N LEU A 393 22.37 -0.91 21.18
CA LEU A 393 20.93 -0.69 21.33
C LEU A 393 20.39 -1.17 22.68
N TYR A 394 20.81 -2.35 23.12
CA TYR A 394 20.07 -3.12 24.12
C TYR A 394 20.81 -3.38 25.43
N HIS A 395 22.06 -2.93 25.62
CA HIS A 395 22.80 -3.18 26.87
C HIS A 395 22.05 -2.76 28.15
N LYS A 396 21.20 -1.73 28.10
CA LYS A 396 20.39 -1.27 29.25
C LYS A 396 19.12 -2.09 29.51
N TYR A 397 18.90 -3.13 28.72
CA TYR A 397 17.71 -3.98 28.75
C TYR A 397 18.08 -5.45 28.92
N ASP A 398 19.37 -5.74 29.07
CA ASP A 398 19.92 -7.05 29.37
C ASP A 398 20.03 -7.19 30.91
N TYR A 399 18.95 -7.69 31.53
CA TYR A 399 18.82 -7.74 32.99
C TYR A 399 19.31 -9.06 33.59
N GLY A 400 19.80 -10.00 32.77
CA GLY A 400 20.11 -11.35 33.23
C GLY A 400 18.85 -12.06 33.76
N ASN A 401 18.75 -12.21 35.08
CA ASN A 401 17.59 -12.83 35.72
C ASN A 401 16.49 -11.80 36.00
N ILE A 402 15.31 -12.02 35.39
CA ILE A 402 14.11 -11.23 35.61
C ILE A 402 13.15 -12.02 36.50
N SER A 403 12.52 -11.35 37.48
CA SER A 403 11.53 -12.01 38.35
C SER A 403 10.25 -12.34 37.60
N GLN A 404 9.56 -13.40 38.02
CA GLN A 404 8.27 -13.79 37.42
C GLN A 404 7.23 -12.68 37.58
N GLU A 405 7.22 -11.96 38.72
CA GLU A 405 6.30 -10.83 38.90
C GLU A 405 6.59 -9.71 37.90
N TYR A 406 7.85 -9.35 37.70
CA TYR A 406 8.21 -8.33 36.71
C TYR A 406 7.78 -8.74 35.29
N GLN A 407 8.04 -9.99 34.89
CA GLN A 407 7.66 -10.48 33.56
C GLN A 407 6.15 -10.42 33.35
N LYS A 408 5.37 -10.85 34.36
CA LYS A 408 3.92 -10.81 34.32
C LYS A 408 3.39 -9.38 34.23
N ASP A 409 3.77 -8.52 35.18
CA ASP A 409 3.25 -7.15 35.28
C ASP A 409 3.62 -6.31 34.05
N LYS A 410 4.85 -6.47 33.56
CA LYS A 410 5.34 -5.73 32.40
C LYS A 410 4.66 -6.17 31.11
N ASN A 411 4.40 -7.46 30.93
CA ASN A 411 3.67 -7.97 29.76
C ASN A 411 2.20 -7.56 29.80
N GLU A 412 1.50 -7.74 30.93
CA GLU A 412 0.11 -7.27 31.10
C GLU A 412 0.01 -5.79 30.74
N PHE A 413 0.93 -4.99 31.27
CA PHE A 413 0.99 -3.57 30.99
C PHE A 413 1.24 -3.25 29.50
N TYR A 414 2.27 -3.84 28.89
CA TYR A 414 2.62 -3.61 27.49
C TYR A 414 1.48 -4.00 26.53
N PHE A 415 0.83 -5.14 26.78
CA PHE A 415 -0.28 -5.62 25.96
C PHE A 415 -1.53 -4.77 26.10
N ASN A 416 -1.85 -4.29 27.31
CA ASN A 416 -2.92 -3.31 27.51
C ASN A 416 -2.64 -2.02 26.72
N VAL A 417 -1.37 -1.56 26.71
CA VAL A 417 -0.98 -0.41 25.89
C VAL A 417 -1.21 -0.69 24.41
N LEU A 418 -0.78 -1.83 23.87
CA LEU A 418 -1.03 -2.20 22.45
C LEU A 418 -2.52 -2.34 22.12
N ALA A 419 -3.34 -2.76 23.08
CA ALA A 419 -4.79 -2.81 22.94
C ALA A 419 -5.45 -1.42 23.01
N GLY A 420 -4.69 -0.38 23.36
CA GLY A 420 -5.21 0.97 23.57
C GLY A 420 -6.00 1.12 24.87
N GLU A 421 -5.83 0.18 25.80
CA GLU A 421 -6.46 0.15 27.11
C GLU A 421 -5.61 0.91 28.13
N LYS A 422 -6.27 1.64 29.04
CA LYS A 422 -5.59 2.27 30.18
C LYS A 422 -5.26 1.19 31.21
N SER A 423 -4.04 1.20 31.73
CA SER A 423 -3.66 0.34 32.84
C SER A 423 -3.29 1.18 34.05
N ASP A 424 -4.04 1.02 35.15
CA ASP A 424 -3.77 1.70 36.41
C ASP A 424 -2.79 0.92 37.31
N LYS A 425 -2.37 -0.28 36.87
CA LYS A 425 -1.66 -1.26 37.70
C LYS A 425 -0.14 -1.11 37.72
N TYR A 426 0.47 -0.47 36.72
CA TYR A 426 1.93 -0.43 36.59
C TYR A 426 2.48 1.00 36.51
N TRP A 427 3.48 1.28 37.35
CA TRP A 427 4.21 2.55 37.36
C TRP A 427 5.53 2.39 36.61
N SER A 428 5.70 3.08 35.48
CA SER A 428 7.02 3.31 34.89
C SER A 428 7.19 4.79 34.60
N SER A 429 8.42 5.32 34.67
CA SER A 429 8.64 6.75 34.38
C SER A 429 8.22 7.11 32.95
N SER A 430 8.36 6.19 31.99
CA SER A 430 7.89 6.33 30.62
C SER A 430 6.36 6.40 30.54
N TYR A 431 5.64 5.51 31.24
CA TYR A 431 4.17 5.56 31.29
C TYR A 431 3.63 6.75 32.09
N HIS A 432 4.29 7.15 33.19
CA HIS A 432 3.92 8.33 33.94
C HIS A 432 4.10 9.61 33.09
N LYS A 433 5.18 9.70 32.29
CA LYS A 433 5.32 10.77 31.29
C LYS A 433 4.21 10.73 30.23
N MET A 434 3.81 9.55 29.76
CA MET A 434 2.69 9.38 28.82
C MET A 434 1.33 9.79 29.44
N THR A 435 1.09 9.54 30.73
CA THR A 435 -0.22 9.73 31.40
C THR A 435 -0.37 11.04 32.17
N LYS A 436 0.71 11.65 32.68
CA LYS A 436 0.67 12.92 33.44
C LYS A 436 0.07 14.07 32.64
N ASN A 437 0.24 14.08 31.33
CA ASN A 437 -0.35 15.08 30.44
C ASN A 437 -1.85 14.86 30.17
N LEU A 438 -2.41 13.67 30.42
CA LEU A 438 -3.86 13.42 30.33
C LEU A 438 -4.61 14.02 31.54
N ARG A 439 -3.97 14.12 32.71
CA ARG A 439 -4.57 14.68 33.93
C ARG A 439 -4.69 16.21 33.92
N LYS A 440 -3.79 16.91 33.20
CA LYS A 440 -3.88 18.37 33.02
C LYS A 440 -5.08 18.83 32.18
N ILE A 441 -5.76 17.91 31.47
CA ILE A 441 -6.83 18.21 30.51
C ILE A 441 -8.23 17.89 31.07
N HIS A 442 -8.33 17.18 32.20
CA HIS A 442 -9.62 16.90 32.86
C HIS A 442 -9.91 17.84 34.05
N ALA A 443 -8.99 18.78 34.34
CA ALA A 443 -9.14 19.81 35.38
C ALA A 443 -9.20 21.24 34.79
N SER A 444 -9.38 21.34 33.47
CA SER A 444 -9.61 22.56 32.68
C SER A 444 -10.78 22.29 31.75
#